data_AF-A0A2V8BE71-F1
#
_entry.id   AF-A0A2V8BE71-F1
#
_cell.length_a   1.000
_cell.length_b   1.000
_cell.length_c   1.000
_cell.angle_alpha   90.00
_cell.angle_beta   90.00
_cell.angle_gamma   90.00
#
_symmetry.space_group_name_H-M   'P 1'
#
loop_
_entity.id
_entity.type
_entity.pdbx_description
1 polymer ?
#
loop_
_entity_poly.entity_id
_entity_poly.type
_entity_poly.pdbx_seq_one_letter_code
_entity_poly.pdbx_strand_id
1 'polypeptide(L)'
;MNNLRSCIAAQALVACVFVLDSAGQTHARRPMTLVDLAELPRLLDPQLSPDGRTLTYMRSHAYWKAGRPVWNLWRQPIGSAPEQLTFGETGEAPGTTRWSPDGRTLVFWRDGQLHLLPAGGGEARALTHHATNVSAGIPPAWTPDGSAVYFAASDPRTGAMAYATMSTRWTKRRSSTGTYGRSPSAPGRKRRLRRATGRCSASVCPATGHASSFIARRRR
;
A
#
# COMPACT_ATOMS: atom_id res chain seq x y z
N MET A 1 34.14 57.45 -43.26
CA MET A 1 33.17 56.59 -42.55
C MET A 1 33.24 55.13 -43.06
N ASN A 2 34.44 54.51 -43.15
CA ASN A 2 34.61 53.20 -43.81
C ASN A 2 34.89 52.02 -42.85
N ASN A 3 34.92 52.23 -41.53
CA ASN A 3 35.39 51.20 -40.60
C ASN A 3 34.28 50.44 -39.86
N LEU A 4 33.00 50.76 -40.10
CA LEU A 4 31.88 50.11 -39.41
C LEU A 4 31.33 48.86 -40.12
N ARG A 5 31.71 48.63 -41.39
CA ARG A 5 31.18 47.51 -42.19
C ARG A 5 31.96 46.19 -42.02
N SER A 6 33.23 46.23 -41.62
CA SER A 6 34.05 45.01 -41.41
C SER A 6 33.74 44.26 -40.12
N CYS A 7 33.25 44.94 -39.07
CA CYS A 7 33.00 44.29 -37.77
C CYS A 7 31.76 43.38 -37.77
N ILE A 8 30.75 43.70 -38.58
CA ILE A 8 29.50 42.92 -38.64
C ILE A 8 29.72 41.60 -39.41
N ALA A 9 30.58 41.61 -40.44
CA ALA A 9 30.91 40.41 -41.21
C ALA A 9 31.72 39.37 -40.39
N ALA A 10 32.58 39.84 -39.49
CA ALA A 10 33.38 38.95 -38.63
C ALA A 10 32.55 38.29 -37.51
N GLN A 11 31.51 38.96 -37.00
CA GLN A 11 30.65 38.41 -35.95
C GLN A 11 29.63 37.38 -36.49
N ALA A 12 29.21 37.52 -37.75
CA ALA A 12 28.32 36.54 -38.39
C ALA A 12 29.00 35.18 -38.63
N LEU A 13 30.32 35.18 -38.86
CA LEU A 13 31.10 33.96 -39.15
C LEU A 13 31.36 33.12 -37.90
N VAL A 14 31.47 33.74 -36.72
CA VAL A 14 31.64 33.04 -35.44
C VAL A 14 30.33 32.41 -34.95
N ALA A 15 29.17 33.01 -35.26
CA ALA A 15 27.87 32.45 -34.92
C ALA A 15 27.50 31.19 -35.75
N CYS A 16 28.05 31.05 -36.96
CA CYS A 16 27.75 29.93 -37.84
C CYS A 16 28.49 28.63 -37.47
N VAL A 17 29.60 28.72 -36.72
CA VAL A 17 30.41 27.55 -36.33
C VAL A 17 29.80 26.79 -35.14
N PHE A 18 28.98 27.43 -34.31
CA PHE A 18 28.35 26.79 -33.14
C PHE A 18 27.04 26.03 -33.44
N VAL A 19 26.60 25.96 -34.71
CA VAL A 19 25.34 25.29 -35.09
C VAL A 19 25.54 23.83 -35.53
N LEU A 20 26.79 23.31 -35.52
CA LEU A 20 27.12 21.98 -36.03
C LEU A 20 27.65 21.05 -34.93
N ASP A 21 26.87 20.75 -33.89
CA ASP A 21 27.21 19.58 -33.06
C ASP A 21 26.02 18.88 -32.37
N SER A 22 24.82 18.99 -32.94
CA SER A 22 23.77 18.00 -32.67
C SER A 22 23.78 16.94 -33.77
N ALA A 23 24.93 16.31 -33.99
CA ALA A 23 24.96 14.99 -34.61
C ALA A 23 24.21 14.06 -33.66
N GLY A 24 22.93 13.83 -33.96
CA GLY A 24 22.13 12.84 -33.28
C GLY A 24 22.92 11.54 -33.23
N GLN A 25 23.20 11.08 -32.01
CA GLN A 25 23.79 9.78 -31.76
C GLN A 25 22.84 8.73 -32.36
N THR A 26 23.05 8.37 -33.62
CA THR A 26 22.43 7.20 -34.22
C THR A 26 23.07 6.01 -33.55
N HIS A 27 22.45 5.54 -32.47
CA HIS A 27 22.88 4.34 -31.79
C HIS A 27 22.86 3.19 -32.82
N ALA A 28 24.06 2.75 -33.21
CA ALA A 28 24.23 1.71 -34.20
C ALA A 28 23.45 0.48 -33.75
N ARG A 29 22.48 0.03 -34.56
CA ARG A 29 21.63 -1.09 -34.21
C ARG A 29 22.49 -2.35 -34.15
N ARG A 30 22.74 -2.85 -32.93
CA ARG A 30 23.39 -4.13 -32.68
C ARG A 30 22.36 -5.24 -32.42
N PRO A 31 22.67 -6.52 -32.74
CA PRO A 31 21.83 -7.64 -32.37
C PRO A 31 21.57 -7.67 -30.86
N MET A 32 20.36 -8.09 -30.48
CA MET A 32 20.02 -8.30 -29.07
C MET A 32 20.88 -9.44 -28.50
N THR A 33 21.53 -9.17 -27.38
CA THR A 33 22.32 -10.16 -26.64
C THR A 33 21.52 -10.72 -25.46
N LEU A 34 22.00 -11.82 -24.87
CA LEU A 34 21.44 -12.35 -23.63
C LEU A 34 21.51 -11.34 -22.47
N VAL A 35 22.55 -10.49 -22.47
CA VAL A 35 22.71 -9.40 -21.49
C VAL A 35 21.61 -8.37 -21.67
N ASP A 36 21.32 -7.96 -22.91
CA ASP A 36 20.24 -7.00 -23.18
C ASP A 36 18.87 -7.56 -22.74
N LEU A 37 18.65 -8.86 -22.90
CA LEU A 37 17.43 -9.53 -22.43
C LEU A 37 17.35 -9.56 -20.89
N ALA A 38 18.48 -9.78 -20.22
CA ALA A 38 18.54 -9.76 -18.75
C ALA A 38 18.32 -8.35 -18.17
N GLU A 39 18.82 -7.33 -18.84
CA GLU A 39 18.69 -5.92 -18.43
C GLU A 39 17.35 -5.28 -18.83
N LEU A 40 16.55 -5.97 -19.64
CA LEU A 40 15.26 -5.47 -20.10
C LEU A 40 14.35 -5.16 -18.89
N PRO A 41 13.95 -3.88 -18.70
CA PRO A 41 13.10 -3.52 -17.58
C PRO A 41 11.70 -4.11 -17.80
N ARG A 42 11.18 -4.79 -16.78
CA ARG A 42 9.80 -5.27 -16.77
C ARG A 42 8.94 -4.30 -16.00
N LEU A 43 7.69 -4.17 -16.44
CA LEU A 43 6.67 -3.33 -15.79
C LEU A 43 5.58 -4.24 -15.24
N LEU A 44 5.19 -4.04 -13.99
CA LEU A 44 4.12 -4.77 -13.32
C LEU A 44 3.22 -3.84 -12.52
N ASP A 45 2.02 -4.33 -12.22
CA ASP A 45 1.03 -3.67 -11.33
C ASP A 45 0.75 -2.19 -11.69
N PRO A 46 0.32 -1.89 -12.93
CA PRO A 46 -0.11 -0.55 -13.28
C PRO A 46 -1.39 -0.20 -12.51
N GLN A 47 -1.34 0.87 -11.72
CA GLN A 47 -2.43 1.35 -10.88
C GLN A 47 -2.66 2.84 -11.14
N LEU A 48 -3.85 3.19 -11.63
CA LEU A 48 -4.25 4.57 -11.81
C LEU A 48 -4.63 5.17 -10.46
N SER A 49 -4.23 6.41 -10.19
CA SER A 49 -4.63 7.15 -9.00
C SER A 49 -6.15 7.37 -8.98
N PRO A 50 -6.76 7.51 -7.80
CA PRO A 50 -8.21 7.71 -7.68
C PRO A 50 -8.73 8.96 -8.42
N ASP A 51 -7.89 9.99 -8.56
CA ASP A 51 -8.20 11.22 -9.31
C ASP A 51 -8.00 11.07 -10.83
N GLY A 52 -7.49 9.93 -11.31
CA GLY A 52 -7.27 9.61 -12.71
C GLY A 52 -6.07 10.30 -13.37
N ARG A 53 -5.23 11.01 -12.61
CA ARG A 53 -4.16 11.87 -13.18
C ARG A 53 -2.77 11.25 -13.18
N THR A 54 -2.56 10.23 -12.36
CA THR A 54 -1.23 9.68 -12.08
C THR A 54 -1.26 8.16 -12.18
N LEU A 55 -0.34 7.58 -12.93
CA LEU A 55 -0.13 6.14 -13.00
C LEU A 55 1.03 5.75 -12.09
N THR A 56 0.82 4.82 -11.17
CA THR A 56 1.93 4.13 -10.49
C THR A 56 2.12 2.76 -11.09
N TYR A 57 3.36 2.32 -11.17
CA TYR A 57 3.71 0.98 -11.62
C TYR A 57 5.04 0.57 -11.02
N MET A 58 5.31 -0.73 -11.03
CA MET A 58 6.57 -1.28 -10.56
C MET A 58 7.48 -1.56 -11.74
N ARG A 59 8.72 -1.09 -11.68
CA ARG A 59 9.74 -1.32 -12.72
C ARG A 59 10.87 -2.16 -12.16
N SER A 60 11.23 -3.22 -12.86
CA SER A 60 12.43 -3.98 -12.53
C SER A 60 13.66 -3.40 -13.20
N HIS A 61 14.81 -3.56 -12.56
CA HIS A 61 16.11 -3.49 -13.21
C HIS A 61 16.93 -4.73 -12.83
N ALA A 62 17.87 -5.11 -13.69
CA ALA A 62 18.79 -6.20 -13.40
C ALA A 62 19.75 -5.77 -12.28
N TYR A 63 19.80 -6.54 -11.19
CA TYR A 63 20.77 -6.35 -10.14
C TYR A 63 21.70 -7.55 -10.07
N TRP A 64 22.79 -7.46 -10.84
CA TRP A 64 23.75 -8.54 -11.06
C TRP A 64 24.36 -9.08 -9.75
N LYS A 65 24.61 -8.22 -8.76
CA LYS A 65 25.16 -8.63 -7.46
C LYS A 65 24.25 -9.60 -6.69
N ALA A 66 22.93 -9.48 -6.81
CA ALA A 66 22.00 -10.40 -6.17
C ALA A 66 21.51 -11.52 -7.09
N GLY A 67 21.96 -11.57 -8.35
CA GLY A 67 21.52 -12.56 -9.34
C GLY A 67 20.02 -12.53 -9.60
N ARG A 68 19.34 -11.43 -9.28
CA ARG A 68 17.87 -11.30 -9.39
C ARG A 68 17.46 -9.89 -9.82
N PRO A 69 16.29 -9.74 -10.45
CA PRO A 69 15.69 -8.44 -10.69
C PRO A 69 15.31 -7.76 -9.36
N VAL A 70 15.54 -6.45 -9.28
CA VAL A 70 15.09 -5.60 -8.18
C VAL A 70 13.94 -4.74 -8.68
N TRP A 71 12.85 -4.68 -7.92
CA TRP A 71 11.66 -3.91 -8.27
C TRP A 71 11.62 -2.62 -7.46
N ASN A 72 11.35 -1.51 -8.15
CA ASN A 72 11.13 -0.22 -7.52
C ASN A 72 9.78 0.34 -7.95
N LEU A 73 9.21 1.19 -7.10
CA LEU A 73 7.96 1.86 -7.38
C LEU A 73 8.22 3.13 -8.17
N TRP A 74 7.46 3.31 -9.25
CA TRP A 74 7.51 4.47 -10.12
C TRP A 74 6.14 5.13 -10.19
N ARG A 75 6.16 6.44 -10.40
CA ARG A 75 5.00 7.31 -10.57
C ARG A 75 5.16 8.07 -11.86
N GLN A 76 4.10 8.15 -12.64
CA GLN A 76 4.06 8.94 -13.86
C GLN A 76 2.77 9.73 -13.91
N PRO A 77 2.83 11.06 -13.74
CA PRO A 77 1.72 11.93 -14.09
C PRO A 77 1.45 11.81 -15.61
N ILE A 78 0.18 11.73 -16.00
CA ILE A 78 -0.19 11.63 -17.41
C ILE A 78 0.31 12.89 -18.15
N GLY A 79 1.06 12.69 -19.23
CA GLY A 79 1.67 13.78 -20.00
C GLY A 79 3.00 14.30 -19.44
N SER A 80 3.52 13.73 -18.35
CA SER A 80 4.82 14.07 -17.77
C SER A 80 5.79 12.89 -17.79
N ALA A 81 7.07 13.18 -17.53
CA ALA A 81 8.09 12.16 -17.38
C ALA A 81 7.83 11.29 -16.12
N PRO A 82 8.21 10.00 -16.14
CA PRO A 82 8.11 9.14 -14.98
C PRO A 82 9.18 9.46 -13.94
N GLU A 83 8.84 9.26 -12.67
CA GLU A 83 9.68 9.51 -11.50
C GLU A 83 9.73 8.26 -10.62
N GLN A 84 10.93 7.93 -10.13
CA GLN A 84 11.11 6.82 -9.20
C GLN A 84 10.80 7.27 -7.76
N LEU A 85 9.95 6.51 -7.07
CA LEU A 85 9.54 6.82 -5.69
C LEU A 85 10.34 6.05 -4.64
N THR A 86 10.82 4.84 -4.95
CA THR A 86 11.60 4.03 -4.00
C THR A 86 12.93 3.60 -4.58
N PHE A 87 13.97 3.55 -3.74
CA PHE A 87 15.36 3.32 -4.14
C PHE A 87 16.03 2.16 -3.39
N GLY A 88 15.25 1.31 -2.72
CA GLY A 88 15.79 0.21 -1.90
C GLY A 88 16.54 -0.83 -2.72
N GLU A 89 17.71 -1.27 -2.23
CA GLU A 89 18.56 -2.27 -2.87
C GLU A 89 17.95 -3.68 -2.87
N THR A 90 17.17 -4.03 -1.85
CA THR A 90 16.48 -5.31 -1.77
C THR A 90 15.29 -5.40 -2.72
N GLY A 91 14.73 -4.24 -3.11
CA GLY A 91 13.53 -4.10 -3.92
C GLY A 91 12.24 -4.31 -3.13
N GLU A 92 11.15 -3.87 -3.73
CA GLU A 92 9.80 -4.06 -3.20
C GLU A 92 9.18 -5.35 -3.76
N ALA A 93 8.16 -5.88 -3.09
CA ALA A 93 7.45 -7.05 -3.61
C ALA A 93 6.51 -6.65 -4.77
N PRO A 94 6.66 -7.24 -5.97
CA PRO A 94 5.85 -6.88 -7.13
C PRO A 94 4.37 -7.25 -6.96
N GLY A 95 3.45 -6.44 -7.51
CA GLY A 95 2.00 -6.78 -7.56
C GLY A 95 1.15 -6.32 -6.39
N THR A 96 1.71 -5.51 -5.49
CA THR A 96 1.16 -5.30 -4.14
C THR A 96 0.80 -3.85 -3.86
N THR A 97 1.03 -2.95 -4.82
CA THR A 97 0.89 -1.52 -4.62
C THR A 97 -0.56 -1.12 -4.71
N ARG A 98 -1.11 -0.46 -3.68
CA ARG A 98 -2.48 0.06 -3.73
C ARG A 98 -2.55 1.50 -3.27
N TRP A 99 -3.27 2.31 -4.03
CA TRP A 99 -3.61 3.68 -3.66
C TRP A 99 -4.60 3.70 -2.49
N SER A 100 -4.38 4.62 -1.56
CA SER A 100 -5.41 5.01 -0.62
C SER A 100 -6.58 5.67 -1.38
N PRO A 101 -7.82 5.55 -0.88
CA PRO A 101 -8.99 6.13 -1.55
C PRO A 101 -8.90 7.66 -1.73
N ASP A 102 -8.17 8.34 -0.85
CA ASP A 102 -7.92 9.79 -0.93
C ASP A 102 -6.79 10.18 -1.92
N GLY A 103 -6.10 9.20 -2.51
CA GLY A 103 -5.00 9.41 -3.45
C GLY A 103 -3.72 9.98 -2.83
N ARG A 104 -3.61 10.05 -1.49
CA ARG A 104 -2.46 10.68 -0.82
C ARG A 104 -1.37 9.70 -0.41
N THR A 105 -1.68 8.42 -0.32
CA THR A 105 -0.81 7.40 0.24
C THR A 105 -0.82 6.15 -0.63
N LEU A 106 0.33 5.49 -0.73
CA LEU A 106 0.52 4.20 -1.37
C LEU A 106 0.87 3.19 -0.30
N VAL A 107 0.22 2.03 -0.31
CA VAL A 107 0.64 0.87 0.48
C VAL A 107 1.31 -0.14 -0.43
N PHE A 108 2.39 -0.75 0.04
CA PHE A 108 3.14 -1.79 -0.69
C PHE A 108 3.87 -2.70 0.31
N TRP A 109 4.37 -3.83 -0.16
CA TRP A 109 5.20 -4.73 0.66
C TRP A 109 6.68 -4.50 0.45
N ARG A 110 7.41 -4.43 1.56
CA ARG A 110 8.87 -4.39 1.64
C ARG A 110 9.32 -5.31 2.76
N ASP A 111 10.31 -6.16 2.49
CA ASP A 111 10.93 -7.05 3.50
C ASP A 111 9.91 -7.84 4.35
N GLY A 112 8.80 -8.23 3.71
CA GLY A 112 7.73 -9.00 4.32
C GLY A 112 6.79 -8.22 5.25
N GLN A 113 6.84 -6.89 5.24
CA GLN A 113 5.94 -6.02 5.99
C GLN A 113 5.22 -5.05 5.05
N LEU A 114 4.10 -4.49 5.52
CA LEU A 114 3.40 -3.40 4.85
C LEU A 114 4.08 -2.07 5.15
N HIS A 115 4.33 -1.29 4.12
CA HIS A 115 4.87 0.05 4.19
C HIS A 115 3.90 1.04 3.55
N LEU A 116 3.83 2.25 4.13
CA LEU A 116 3.11 3.39 3.59
C LEU A 116 4.11 4.39 3.02
N LEU A 117 3.80 4.91 1.84
CA LEU A 117 4.57 5.94 1.17
C LEU A 117 3.66 7.09 0.77
N PRO A 118 4.02 8.35 1.06
CA PRO A 118 3.28 9.49 0.53
C PRO A 118 3.30 9.46 -1.00
N ALA A 119 2.13 9.64 -1.63
CA ALA A 119 1.99 9.66 -3.08
C ALA A 119 2.83 10.76 -3.74
N GLY A 120 3.12 11.83 -2.99
CA GLY A 120 4.00 12.94 -3.37
C GLY A 120 5.47 12.57 -3.53
N GLY A 121 5.90 11.40 -3.04
CA GLY A 121 7.30 11.09 -2.77
C GLY A 121 7.67 11.40 -1.32
N GLY A 122 8.75 10.79 -0.84
CA GLY A 122 9.21 10.91 0.54
C GLY A 122 9.71 9.58 1.09
N GLU A 123 9.88 9.52 2.40
CA GLU A 123 10.33 8.29 3.06
C GLU A 123 9.16 7.33 3.31
N ALA A 124 9.36 6.06 2.95
CA ALA A 124 8.40 5.01 3.24
C ALA A 124 8.47 4.60 4.72
N ARG A 125 7.32 4.42 5.35
CA ARG A 125 7.20 4.08 6.76
C ARG A 125 6.53 2.73 6.94
N ALA A 126 7.11 1.86 7.77
CA ALA A 126 6.50 0.59 8.11
C ALA A 126 5.15 0.80 8.84
N LEU A 127 4.10 0.13 8.35
CA LEU A 127 2.77 0.08 8.97
C LEU A 127 2.64 -1.13 9.91
N THR A 128 3.25 -2.25 9.54
CA THR A 128 3.20 -3.49 10.31
C THR A 128 4.58 -3.87 10.84
N HIS A 129 4.59 -4.51 12.01
CA HIS A 129 5.77 -5.12 12.62
C HIS A 129 5.39 -6.54 13.06
N HIS A 130 5.09 -7.40 12.10
CA HIS A 130 4.66 -8.76 12.36
C HIS A 130 5.86 -9.71 12.43
N ALA A 131 5.81 -10.72 13.31
CA ALA A 131 6.90 -11.69 13.47
C ALA A 131 7.05 -12.60 12.23
N THR A 132 5.96 -12.77 11.48
CA THR A 132 5.90 -13.50 10.21
C THR A 132 5.67 -12.55 9.04
N ASN A 133 5.93 -13.04 7.82
CA ASN A 133 5.70 -12.28 6.62
C ASN A 133 4.19 -11.98 6.42
N VAL A 134 3.86 -10.72 6.15
CA VAL A 134 2.51 -10.20 5.94
C VAL A 134 2.04 -10.38 4.48
N SER A 135 2.80 -11.15 3.69
CA SER A 135 2.55 -11.45 2.29
C SER A 135 2.16 -12.92 2.11
N ALA A 136 0.90 -13.25 2.34
CA ALA A 136 0.36 -14.58 2.02
C ALA A 136 -0.09 -14.72 0.54
N GLY A 137 0.50 -13.95 -0.36
CA GLY A 137 0.10 -13.90 -1.78
C GLY A 137 -1.23 -13.17 -2.05
N ILE A 138 -1.85 -12.59 -1.01
CA ILE A 138 -3.09 -11.82 -1.13
C ILE A 138 -2.76 -10.34 -1.02
N PRO A 139 -2.97 -9.52 -2.08
CA PRO A 139 -2.63 -8.11 -2.05
C PRO A 139 -3.42 -7.37 -0.95
N PRO A 140 -2.82 -6.35 -0.32
CA PRO A 140 -3.53 -5.54 0.66
C PRO A 140 -4.72 -4.82 0.02
N ALA A 141 -5.71 -4.45 0.82
CA ALA A 141 -6.84 -3.64 0.37
C ALA A 141 -7.16 -2.54 1.38
N TRP A 142 -7.39 -1.33 0.90
CA TRP A 142 -7.78 -0.21 1.76
C TRP A 142 -9.25 -0.32 2.17
N THR A 143 -9.59 0.16 3.36
CA THR A 143 -10.97 0.45 3.71
C THR A 143 -11.50 1.60 2.83
N PRO A 144 -12.82 1.63 2.51
CA PRO A 144 -13.38 2.70 1.66
C PRO A 144 -13.17 4.11 2.22
N ASP A 145 -13.07 4.25 3.54
CA ASP A 145 -12.80 5.51 4.24
C ASP A 145 -11.30 5.84 4.37
N GLY A 146 -10.40 4.95 3.90
CA GLY A 146 -8.95 5.10 3.96
C GLY A 146 -8.34 5.00 5.37
N SER A 147 -9.14 4.68 6.39
CA SER A 147 -8.69 4.66 7.78
C SER A 147 -7.87 3.42 8.16
N ALA A 148 -7.97 2.33 7.39
CA ALA A 148 -7.26 1.10 7.63
C ALA A 148 -6.92 0.33 6.34
N VAL A 149 -6.05 -0.67 6.48
CA VAL A 149 -5.67 -1.62 5.43
C VAL A 149 -5.96 -3.04 5.90
N TYR A 150 -6.68 -3.79 5.07
CA TYR A 150 -6.88 -5.23 5.17
C TYR A 150 -5.67 -5.96 4.58
N PHE A 151 -5.20 -6.97 5.28
CA PHE A 151 -4.13 -7.84 4.81
C PHE A 151 -4.25 -9.24 5.40
N ALA A 152 -3.54 -10.20 4.81
CA ALA A 152 -3.49 -11.56 5.28
C ALA A 152 -2.09 -11.87 5.84
N ALA A 153 -2.02 -12.44 7.04
CA ALA A 153 -0.77 -12.85 7.67
C ALA A 153 -0.94 -14.24 8.31
N SER A 154 0.14 -14.99 8.38
CA SER A 154 0.14 -16.27 9.11
C SER A 154 0.32 -16.01 10.61
N ASP A 155 -0.50 -16.64 11.45
CA ASP A 155 -0.34 -16.61 12.89
C ASP A 155 1.04 -17.21 13.27
N PRO A 156 1.88 -16.51 14.04
CA PRO A 156 3.22 -16.97 14.36
C PRO A 156 3.27 -18.22 15.24
N ARG A 157 2.19 -18.54 15.97
CA ARG A 157 2.11 -19.69 16.86
C ARG A 157 1.55 -20.92 16.17
N THR A 158 0.52 -20.75 15.34
CA THR A 158 -0.18 -21.89 14.73
C THR A 158 0.15 -22.09 13.26
N GLY A 159 0.77 -21.11 12.59
CA GLY A 159 1.00 -21.12 11.15
C GLY A 159 -0.28 -20.95 10.32
N ALA A 160 -1.45 -20.85 10.97
CA ALA A 160 -2.72 -20.70 10.28
C ALA A 160 -2.84 -19.32 9.63
N MET A 161 -3.45 -19.26 8.46
CA MET A 161 -3.75 -18.01 7.78
C MET A 161 -4.84 -17.23 8.51
N ALA A 162 -4.57 -15.95 8.80
CA ALA A 162 -5.52 -15.03 9.40
C ALA A 162 -5.61 -13.74 8.57
N TYR A 163 -6.82 -13.18 8.50
CA TYR A 163 -7.05 -11.84 7.96
C TYR A 163 -7.00 -10.83 9.10
N ALA A 164 -6.24 -9.76 8.90
CA ALA A 164 -6.08 -8.70 9.87
C ALA A 164 -6.36 -7.34 9.22
N THR A 165 -6.77 -6.39 10.06
CA THR A 165 -6.98 -5.00 9.68
C THR A 165 -6.05 -4.14 10.52
N MET A 166 -5.30 -3.23 9.90
CA MET A 166 -4.45 -2.29 10.62
C MET A 166 -4.82 -0.85 10.28
N SER A 167 -5.06 -0.04 11.32
CA SER A 167 -5.31 1.39 11.18
C SER A 167 -4.10 2.10 10.59
N THR A 168 -4.32 2.92 9.58
CA THR A 168 -3.30 3.81 8.99
C THR A 168 -3.12 5.07 9.82
N ARG A 169 -4.13 5.43 10.61
CA ARG A 169 -4.06 6.51 11.58
C ARG A 169 -3.16 6.08 12.74
N TRP A 170 -2.02 6.74 12.83
CA TRP A 170 -1.09 6.56 13.94
C TRP A 170 -1.70 7.12 15.22
N THR A 171 -2.12 6.24 16.12
CA THR A 171 -2.27 6.65 17.52
C THR A 171 -0.87 6.81 18.08
N LYS A 172 -0.43 8.06 18.30
CA LYS A 172 0.75 8.35 19.12
C LYS A 172 0.50 7.69 20.47
N ARG A 173 1.07 6.51 20.71
CA ARG A 173 1.04 5.88 22.02
C ARG A 173 1.79 6.86 22.92
N ARG A 174 1.08 7.60 23.77
CA ARG A 174 1.74 8.28 24.89
C ARG A 174 2.36 7.16 25.69
N SER A 175 3.68 7.07 25.65
CA SER A 175 4.47 6.29 26.58
C SER A 175 4.17 6.83 27.97
N SER A 176 3.18 6.25 28.65
CA SER A 176 3.08 6.37 30.09
C SER A 176 4.26 5.57 30.65
N THR A 177 5.36 6.26 30.90
CA THR A 177 6.48 5.76 31.66
C THR A 177 5.96 5.20 32.98
N GLY A 178 6.23 3.91 33.21
CA GLY A 178 6.34 3.28 34.53
C GLY A 178 5.23 3.49 35.55
N THR A 179 4.38 2.48 35.72
CA THR A 179 4.25 1.84 37.03
C THR A 179 3.68 0.44 36.86
N TYR A 180 4.48 -0.56 37.25
CA TYR A 180 3.95 -1.87 37.61
C TYR A 180 3.03 -1.64 38.81
N GLY A 181 1.73 -1.55 38.57
CA GLY A 181 0.70 -1.31 39.57
C GLY A 181 -0.38 -2.37 39.44
N ARG A 182 -0.45 -3.22 40.46
CA ARG A 182 -1.39 -4.33 40.70
C ARG A 182 -2.77 -4.18 40.03
N SER A 183 -3.29 -5.31 39.55
CA SER A 183 -4.73 -5.50 39.25
C SER A 183 -5.60 -4.85 40.34
N PRO A 184 -6.61 -4.05 39.98
CA PRO A 184 -7.66 -3.72 40.92
C PRO A 184 -8.49 -4.99 41.13
N SER A 185 -8.32 -5.62 42.29
CA SER A 185 -9.24 -6.62 42.78
C SER A 185 -10.62 -5.98 42.95
N ALA A 186 -11.63 -6.58 42.33
CA ALA A 186 -13.02 -6.19 42.52
C ALA A 186 -13.46 -6.45 43.98
N PRO A 187 -14.18 -5.52 44.64
CA PRO A 187 -14.84 -5.82 45.90
C PRO A 187 -16.24 -6.39 45.59
N GLY A 188 -16.46 -7.68 45.90
CA GLY A 188 -17.71 -8.35 45.53
C GLY A 188 -18.10 -9.52 46.43
N ARG A 189 -18.51 -9.21 47.67
CA ARG A 189 -19.41 -9.94 48.58
C ARG A 189 -19.52 -11.48 48.43
N LYS A 190 -19.01 -12.20 49.44
CA LYS A 190 -19.40 -13.59 49.74
C LYS A 190 -20.90 -13.65 50.07
N ARG A 191 -21.73 -14.21 49.19
CA ARG A 191 -23.12 -14.58 49.52
C ARG A 191 -23.18 -16.08 49.82
N ARG A 192 -23.41 -16.39 51.10
CA ARG A 192 -23.64 -17.73 51.66
C ARG A 192 -24.81 -18.39 50.92
N LEU A 193 -24.59 -19.58 50.37
CA LEU A 193 -25.68 -20.45 49.89
C LEU A 193 -26.46 -20.95 51.12
N ARG A 194 -27.72 -20.53 51.24
CA ARG A 194 -28.72 -21.22 52.08
C ARG A 194 -29.56 -22.10 51.16
N ARG A 195 -29.55 -23.40 51.42
CA ARG A 195 -30.55 -24.34 50.91
C ARG A 195 -31.92 -23.91 51.44
N ALA A 196 -32.88 -23.78 50.55
CA ALA A 196 -34.30 -23.76 50.89
C ALA A 196 -35.03 -24.65 49.89
N THR A 197 -35.48 -25.79 50.38
CA THR A 197 -36.48 -26.69 49.82
C THR A 197 -37.82 -25.95 49.71
N GLY A 198 -38.48 -26.03 48.56
CA GLY A 198 -39.85 -25.49 48.43
C GLY A 198 -40.40 -25.64 47.02
N ARG A 199 -41.40 -26.51 46.88
CA ARG A 199 -42.26 -26.69 45.70
C ARG A 199 -42.81 -25.36 45.18
N CYS A 200 -43.01 -25.26 43.86
CA CYS A 200 -43.99 -24.34 43.29
C CYS A 200 -44.83 -25.07 42.23
N SER A 201 -46.13 -25.09 42.51
CA SER A 201 -47.21 -25.61 41.68
C SER A 201 -47.59 -24.65 40.56
N ALA A 202 -48.24 -25.18 39.53
CA ALA A 202 -48.81 -24.46 38.40
C ALA A 202 -49.99 -23.53 38.80
N SER A 203 -50.09 -22.37 38.14
CA SER A 203 -51.34 -21.63 37.89
C SER A 203 -51.12 -20.68 36.69
N VAL A 204 -51.75 -20.97 35.54
CA VAL A 204 -52.99 -20.36 34.97
C VAL A 204 -52.77 -18.97 34.33
N CYS A 205 -52.89 -18.94 33.00
CA CYS A 205 -53.07 -17.74 32.17
C CYS A 205 -54.51 -17.18 32.33
N PRO A 206 -54.73 -15.91 31.93
CA PRO A 206 -55.66 -15.70 30.82
C PRO A 206 -55.16 -14.69 29.76
N ALA A 207 -55.77 -14.82 28.59
CA ALA A 207 -55.48 -14.14 27.34
C ALA A 207 -56.40 -12.95 27.07
N THR A 208 -55.91 -11.98 26.29
CA THR A 208 -56.62 -11.04 25.39
C THR A 208 -55.52 -10.28 24.63
N GLY A 209 -55.46 -10.08 23.30
CA GLY A 209 -56.38 -10.27 22.18
C GLY A 209 -56.12 -9.15 21.13
N HIS A 210 -56.26 -9.46 19.82
CA HIS A 210 -56.08 -8.66 18.58
C HIS A 210 -54.67 -8.69 17.94
N ALA A 211 -54.34 -9.39 16.83
CA ALA A 211 -54.98 -9.93 15.61
C ALA A 211 -54.91 -9.03 14.35
N SER A 212 -54.15 -9.47 13.33
CA SER A 212 -54.40 -9.39 11.85
C SER A 212 -53.22 -10.08 11.12
N SER A 213 -53.27 -11.37 10.76
CA SER A 213 -53.81 -11.99 9.53
C SER A 213 -53.02 -11.71 8.23
N PHE A 214 -52.31 -12.73 7.70
CA PHE A 214 -52.28 -13.03 6.26
C PHE A 214 -51.93 -14.52 6.03
N ILE A 215 -52.81 -15.22 5.32
CA ILE A 215 -52.71 -16.63 4.92
C ILE A 215 -52.33 -16.66 3.43
N ALA A 216 -51.39 -17.53 3.05
CA ALA A 216 -51.29 -18.03 1.70
C ALA A 216 -51.17 -19.56 1.74
N ARG A 217 -52.28 -20.24 1.40
CA ARG A 217 -52.29 -21.65 0.99
C ARG A 217 -52.27 -21.70 -0.54
N ARG A 218 -51.46 -22.59 -1.11
CA ARG A 218 -51.88 -23.38 -2.28
C ARG A 218 -51.25 -24.76 -2.24
N ARG A 219 -52.12 -25.77 -2.21
CA ARG A 219 -51.83 -27.18 -2.50
C ARG A 219 -51.79 -27.37 -4.02
N ARG A 220 -50.89 -28.21 -4.51
CA ARG A 220 -51.18 -29.54 -5.03
C ARG A 220 -49.92 -30.38 -4.97
#